data_AF-K0RU34-F1
#
_entry.id   AF-K0RU34-F1
#
_cell.length_a   1.000
_cell.length_b   1.000
_cell.length_c   1.000
_cell.angle_alpha   90.00
_cell.angle_beta   90.00
_cell.angle_gamma   90.00
#
_symmetry.space_group_name_H-M   'P 1'
#
loop_
_entity.id
_entity.type
_entity.pdbx_description
1 polymer ?
#
loop_
_entity_poly.entity_id
_entity_poly.type
_entity_poly.pdbx_seq_one_letter_code
_entity_poly.pdbx_strand_id
1 'polypeptide(L)'
;MAEFVEKVLQTNYLISNLGFDTINFTGEDMKTVCGAMKSRNVGDHFIKSLELSNCFEDGIGTHTLKTILASTTSGIAKEVGLQLNDNGMSSREAAVIASFLNSNPSLSYLRSDDNQFNNVDAAVLASSLSSNTHLRHISVENNEIHENGRLAFLRAIFDVSSLHACAASNHYCSVDGLERDISILNSHKSDSVNKWRKIFAMLALSSEDSFINTALLQGVPAQLIPMILVKCNQGFANSSKDLTDIYLELTNTTRCQKHDVWDSLGERKSLNCMYNLMKSWVVPSIFV
;
A
#
# COMPACT_ATOMS: atom_id res chain seq x y z
N MET A 1 11.67 -28.46 -16.90
CA MET A 1 10.36 -27.83 -16.57
C MET A 1 10.07 -26.62 -17.48
N ALA A 2 11.01 -25.69 -17.67
CA ALA A 2 10.79 -24.48 -18.46
C ALA A 2 10.28 -24.71 -19.90
N GLU A 3 10.86 -25.67 -20.64
CA GLU A 3 10.38 -26.01 -22.00
C GLU A 3 8.92 -26.49 -22.03
N PHE A 4 8.47 -27.18 -20.96
CA PHE A 4 7.07 -27.60 -20.86
C PHE A 4 6.16 -26.39 -20.68
N VAL A 5 6.53 -25.45 -19.80
CA VAL A 5 5.80 -24.19 -19.59
C VAL A 5 5.72 -23.40 -20.89
N GLU A 6 6.82 -23.28 -21.63
CA GLU A 6 6.85 -22.61 -22.92
C GLU A 6 5.85 -23.24 -23.92
N LYS A 7 5.90 -24.57 -24.11
CA LYS A 7 4.98 -25.28 -25.02
C LYS A 7 3.51 -25.10 -24.62
N VAL A 8 3.23 -25.12 -23.32
CA VAL A 8 1.88 -24.90 -22.78
C VAL A 8 1.42 -23.47 -23.08
N LEU A 9 2.25 -22.45 -22.83
CA LEU A 9 1.92 -21.05 -23.07
C LEU A 9 1.75 -20.71 -24.56
N GLN A 10 2.42 -21.44 -25.45
CA GLN A 10 2.26 -21.29 -26.91
C GLN A 10 0.91 -21.83 -27.42
N THR A 11 0.30 -22.78 -26.73
CA THR A 11 -0.90 -23.50 -27.22
C THR A 11 -2.15 -23.22 -26.40
N ASN A 12 -2.01 -22.76 -25.15
CA ASN A 12 -3.11 -22.58 -24.23
C ASN A 12 -3.24 -21.11 -23.78
N TYR A 13 -4.17 -20.40 -24.42
CA TYR A 13 -4.49 -19.00 -24.14
C TYR A 13 -5.45 -18.79 -22.95
N LEU A 14 -5.94 -19.87 -22.33
CA LEU A 14 -6.84 -19.80 -21.18
C LEU A 14 -6.10 -19.66 -19.84
N ILE A 15 -4.82 -20.06 -19.77
CA ILE A 15 -4.05 -20.07 -18.51
C ILE A 15 -3.69 -18.64 -18.11
N SER A 16 -4.37 -17.97 -17.18
CA SER A 16 -3.95 -16.62 -16.77
C SER A 16 -2.97 -16.59 -15.61
N ASN A 17 -2.69 -17.73 -14.98
CA ASN A 17 -1.92 -17.81 -13.73
C ASN A 17 -0.92 -18.96 -13.84
N LEU A 18 0.32 -18.71 -13.44
CA LEU A 18 1.40 -19.68 -13.40
C LEU A 18 1.89 -19.79 -11.96
N GLY A 19 1.83 -20.97 -11.37
CA GLY A 19 2.31 -21.21 -10.02
C GLY A 19 3.29 -22.38 -9.97
N PHE A 20 4.40 -22.16 -9.28
CA PHE A 20 5.44 -23.14 -9.06
C PHE A 20 5.86 -23.09 -7.60
N ASP A 21 5.95 -24.28 -7.00
CA ASP A 21 6.33 -24.46 -5.61
C ASP A 21 7.36 -25.58 -5.55
N THR A 22 8.48 -25.36 -4.86
CA THR A 22 9.59 -26.32 -4.72
C THR A 22 10.22 -26.80 -6.04
N ILE A 23 10.05 -26.03 -7.13
CA ILE A 23 10.66 -26.33 -8.44
C ILE A 23 11.92 -25.49 -8.59
N ASN A 24 13.08 -26.15 -8.58
CA ASN A 24 14.35 -25.46 -8.76
C ASN A 24 14.51 -24.99 -10.22
N PHE A 25 14.47 -23.68 -10.42
CA PHE A 25 14.71 -23.03 -11.70
C PHE A 25 16.10 -22.41 -11.76
N THR A 26 16.80 -22.62 -12.86
CA THR A 26 17.99 -21.84 -13.16
C THR A 26 17.62 -20.45 -13.71
N GLY A 27 18.59 -19.53 -13.77
CA GLY A 27 18.39 -18.25 -14.44
C GLY A 27 18.02 -18.40 -15.93
N GLU A 28 18.47 -19.46 -16.60
CA GLU A 28 18.14 -19.72 -18.00
C GLU A 28 16.72 -20.26 -18.15
N ASP A 29 16.29 -21.16 -17.26
CA ASP A 29 14.90 -21.61 -17.20
C ASP A 29 13.92 -20.43 -17.06
N MET A 30 14.24 -19.49 -16.17
CA MET A 30 13.40 -18.31 -15.97
C MET A 30 13.42 -17.35 -17.14
N LYS A 31 14.52 -17.24 -17.91
CA LYS A 31 14.50 -16.49 -19.17
C LYS A 31 13.53 -17.12 -20.17
N THR A 32 13.53 -18.45 -20.28
CA THR A 32 12.59 -19.17 -21.15
C THR A 32 11.14 -18.95 -20.72
N VAL A 33 10.83 -19.13 -19.43
CA VAL A 33 9.48 -18.90 -18.87
C VAL A 33 9.05 -17.43 -19.08
N CYS A 34 9.89 -16.46 -18.72
CA CYS A 34 9.58 -15.05 -18.86
C CYS A 34 9.46 -14.63 -20.34
N GLY A 35 10.26 -15.23 -21.23
CA GLY A 35 10.17 -15.03 -22.68
C GLY A 35 8.83 -15.51 -23.22
N ALA A 36 8.40 -16.72 -22.84
CA ALA A 36 7.10 -17.27 -23.21
C ALA A 36 5.94 -16.40 -22.67
N MET A 37 6.03 -15.92 -21.43
CA MET A 37 5.05 -14.99 -20.85
C MET A 37 4.98 -13.67 -21.65
N LYS A 38 6.13 -13.07 -21.98
CA LYS A 38 6.19 -11.83 -22.76
C LYS A 38 5.60 -12.00 -24.15
N SER A 39 5.96 -13.07 -24.87
CA SER A 39 5.40 -13.36 -26.19
C SER A 39 3.89 -13.55 -26.16
N ARG A 40 3.38 -14.14 -25.08
CA ARG A 40 1.94 -14.30 -24.88
C ARG A 40 1.23 -12.98 -24.57
N ASN A 41 1.87 -12.09 -23.81
CA ASN A 41 1.31 -10.83 -23.36
C ASN A 41 1.19 -9.75 -24.47
N VAL A 42 1.41 -10.09 -25.74
CA VAL A 42 1.27 -9.17 -26.89
C VAL A 42 -0.15 -9.14 -27.47
N GLY A 43 -0.96 -10.18 -27.24
CA GLY A 43 -2.39 -10.24 -27.64
C GLY A 43 -3.34 -10.12 -26.44
N ASP A 44 -4.65 -10.30 -26.62
CA ASP A 44 -5.67 -10.09 -25.57
C ASP A 44 -5.66 -11.10 -24.38
N HIS A 45 -4.67 -11.98 -24.31
CA HIS A 45 -4.63 -13.12 -23.39
C HIS A 45 -3.43 -13.06 -22.44
N PHE A 46 -3.51 -12.19 -21.43
CA PHE A 46 -2.40 -11.91 -20.53
C PHE A 46 -2.24 -12.93 -19.40
N ILE A 47 -0.98 -13.17 -19.02
CA ILE A 47 -0.65 -13.75 -17.72
C ILE A 47 -0.87 -12.67 -16.66
N LYS A 48 -1.85 -12.93 -15.80
CA LYS A 48 -2.23 -12.08 -14.67
C LYS A 48 -1.39 -12.36 -13.44
N SER A 49 -0.85 -13.57 -13.28
CA SER A 49 -0.03 -13.88 -12.12
C SER A 49 1.06 -14.88 -12.39
N LEU A 50 2.22 -14.62 -11.77
CA LEU A 50 3.33 -15.56 -11.65
C LEU A 50 3.62 -15.75 -10.15
N GLU A 51 3.59 -17.01 -9.71
CA GLU A 51 3.85 -17.41 -8.34
C GLU A 51 5.06 -18.36 -8.33
N LEU A 52 6.09 -17.98 -7.60
CA LEU A 52 7.34 -18.72 -7.43
C LEU A 52 7.60 -18.83 -5.93
N SER A 53 7.38 -20.01 -5.35
CA SER A 53 7.67 -20.29 -3.95
C SER A 53 8.78 -21.34 -3.87
N ASN A 54 9.85 -21.06 -3.11
CA ASN A 54 10.97 -21.99 -2.96
C ASN A 54 11.48 -22.55 -4.30
N CYS A 55 11.73 -21.65 -5.25
CA CYS A 55 12.04 -22.00 -6.63
C CYS A 55 13.52 -21.83 -6.99
N PHE A 56 14.38 -21.43 -6.05
CA PHE A 56 15.80 -21.19 -6.28
C PHE A 56 16.64 -21.73 -5.11
N GLU A 57 17.42 -22.78 -5.37
CA GLU A 57 18.22 -23.49 -4.35
C GLU A 57 19.17 -22.58 -3.55
N ASP A 58 19.87 -21.66 -4.23
CA ASP A 58 20.81 -20.71 -3.63
C ASP A 58 20.21 -19.29 -3.49
N GLY A 59 18.88 -19.19 -3.56
CA GLY A 59 18.17 -17.91 -3.65
C GLY A 59 18.17 -17.29 -5.05
N ILE A 60 17.26 -16.34 -5.27
CA ILE A 60 17.06 -15.71 -6.57
C ILE A 60 18.18 -14.72 -6.90
N GLY A 61 18.89 -14.96 -8.00
CA GLY A 61 19.88 -14.03 -8.50
C GLY A 61 19.26 -12.71 -8.97
N THR A 62 19.90 -11.58 -8.68
CA THR A 62 19.48 -10.23 -9.10
C THR A 62 19.11 -10.12 -10.59
N HIS A 63 19.86 -10.76 -11.49
CA HIS A 63 19.56 -10.73 -12.93
C HIS A 63 18.27 -11.50 -13.25
N THR A 64 18.04 -12.64 -12.60
CA THR A 64 16.82 -13.44 -12.72
C THR A 64 15.62 -12.65 -12.22
N LEU A 65 15.72 -12.01 -11.05
CA LEU A 65 14.67 -11.15 -10.52
C LEU A 65 14.31 -10.00 -11.48
N LYS A 66 15.30 -9.31 -12.05
CA LYS A 66 15.05 -8.27 -13.07
C LYS A 66 14.32 -8.82 -14.29
N THR A 67 14.65 -10.04 -14.71
CA THR A 67 14.01 -10.70 -15.84
C THR A 67 12.54 -11.00 -15.55
N ILE A 68 12.25 -11.50 -14.35
CA ILE A 68 10.91 -11.77 -13.84
C ILE A 68 10.08 -10.47 -13.76
N LEU A 69 10.60 -9.44 -13.09
CA LEU A 69 9.91 -8.15 -12.95
C LEU A 69 9.60 -7.50 -14.32
N ALA A 70 10.53 -7.59 -15.27
CA ALA A 70 10.31 -7.08 -16.62
C ALA A 70 9.28 -7.89 -17.42
N SER A 71 8.95 -9.13 -17.01
CA SER A 71 7.89 -9.94 -17.63
C SER A 71 6.50 -9.60 -17.09
N THR A 72 6.42 -9.00 -15.90
CA THR A 72 5.17 -8.63 -15.22
C THR A 72 4.69 -7.20 -15.53
N THR A 73 5.28 -6.52 -16.53
CA THR A 73 4.88 -5.19 -16.99
C THR A 73 4.14 -5.25 -18.32
N SER A 74 2.93 -5.84 -18.36
CA SER A 74 2.08 -5.71 -19.54
C SER A 74 1.22 -4.45 -19.40
N GLY A 75 1.42 -3.47 -20.29
CA GLY A 75 0.78 -2.14 -20.22
C GLY A 75 -0.74 -2.13 -20.44
N ILE A 76 -1.33 -3.28 -20.80
CA ILE A 76 -2.77 -3.45 -21.04
C ILE A 76 -3.45 -4.36 -20.01
N ALA A 77 -2.67 -5.11 -19.20
CA ALA A 77 -3.22 -5.88 -18.10
C ALA A 77 -3.64 -4.93 -16.98
N LYS A 78 -4.93 -5.01 -16.57
CA LYS A 78 -5.47 -4.15 -15.50
C LYS A 78 -4.91 -4.50 -14.13
N GLU A 79 -4.54 -5.76 -13.91
CA GLU A 79 -4.01 -6.25 -12.64
C GLU A 79 -3.00 -7.37 -12.89
N VAL A 80 -1.78 -7.20 -12.37
CA VAL A 80 -0.71 -8.21 -12.43
C VAL A 80 -0.25 -8.53 -11.00
N GLY A 81 -0.15 -9.81 -10.67
CA GLY A 81 0.32 -10.30 -9.38
C GLY A 81 1.64 -11.06 -9.51
N LEU A 82 2.55 -10.83 -8.56
CA LEU A 82 3.83 -11.53 -8.47
C LEU A 82 3.99 -12.05 -7.04
N GLN A 83 4.24 -13.36 -6.90
CA GLN A 83 4.60 -13.97 -5.63
C GLN A 83 6.01 -14.57 -5.73
N LEU A 84 6.85 -14.23 -4.77
CA LEU A 84 8.27 -14.57 -4.70
C LEU A 84 8.63 -15.10 -3.30
N ASN A 85 7.73 -15.86 -2.68
CA ASN A 85 7.93 -16.36 -1.33
C ASN A 85 9.11 -17.32 -1.24
N ASP A 86 9.83 -17.31 -0.12
CA ASP A 86 10.90 -18.29 0.17
C ASP A 86 11.91 -18.44 -0.98
N ASN A 87 12.42 -17.33 -1.52
CA ASN A 87 13.39 -17.36 -2.62
C ASN A 87 14.74 -16.76 -2.21
N GLY A 88 15.05 -16.75 -0.92
CA GLY A 88 16.33 -16.27 -0.38
C GLY A 88 16.68 -14.83 -0.78
N MET A 89 15.68 -13.96 -0.95
CA MET A 89 15.90 -12.55 -1.29
C MET A 89 16.46 -11.79 -0.09
N SER A 90 17.43 -10.92 -0.37
CA SER A 90 18.10 -10.07 0.62
C SER A 90 18.12 -8.60 0.18
N SER A 91 18.96 -7.78 0.79
CA SER A 91 19.07 -6.35 0.49
C SER A 91 19.33 -6.01 -0.97
N ARG A 92 20.02 -6.88 -1.73
CA ARG A 92 20.26 -6.65 -3.17
C ARG A 92 18.95 -6.70 -3.96
N GLU A 93 18.11 -7.68 -3.66
CA GLU A 93 16.82 -7.90 -4.32
C GLU A 93 15.79 -6.86 -3.86
N ALA A 94 15.83 -6.42 -2.59
CA ALA A 94 15.00 -5.32 -2.11
C ALA A 94 15.24 -4.02 -2.90
N ALA A 95 16.51 -3.69 -3.18
CA ALA A 95 16.86 -2.52 -3.99
C ALA A 95 16.36 -2.63 -5.44
N VAL A 96 16.37 -3.84 -6.01
CA VAL A 96 15.85 -4.12 -7.35
C VAL A 96 14.32 -3.95 -7.38
N ILE A 97 13.62 -4.52 -6.41
CA ILE A 97 12.17 -4.37 -6.26
C ILE A 97 11.80 -2.90 -6.09
N ALA A 98 12.48 -2.16 -5.20
CA ALA A 98 12.21 -0.74 -4.98
C ALA A 98 12.46 0.10 -6.24
N SER A 99 13.54 -0.15 -6.98
CA SER A 99 13.80 0.51 -8.26
C SER A 99 12.71 0.22 -9.28
N PHE A 100 12.24 -1.03 -9.34
CA PHE A 100 11.13 -1.42 -10.20
C PHE A 100 9.83 -0.72 -9.80
N LEU A 101 9.45 -0.73 -8.52
CA LEU A 101 8.24 -0.07 -8.03
C LEU A 101 8.25 1.44 -8.24
N ASN A 102 9.41 2.10 -8.12
CA ASN A 102 9.56 3.53 -8.43
C ASN A 102 9.27 3.89 -9.89
N SER A 103 9.38 2.93 -10.82
CA SER A 103 8.96 3.14 -12.22
C SER A 103 7.45 3.09 -12.43
N ASN A 104 6.68 2.92 -11.34
CA ASN A 104 5.22 2.81 -11.31
C ASN A 104 4.66 1.76 -12.30
N PRO A 105 5.13 0.50 -12.25
CA PRO A 105 4.72 -0.56 -13.17
C PRO A 105 3.25 -0.92 -12.98
N SER A 106 2.65 -1.67 -13.92
CA SER A 106 1.27 -2.19 -13.80
C SER A 106 1.10 -3.33 -12.77
N LEU A 107 2.11 -3.56 -11.91
CA LEU A 107 2.04 -4.57 -10.85
C LEU A 107 1.08 -4.11 -9.76
N SER A 108 0.09 -4.94 -9.46
CA SER A 108 -0.96 -4.68 -8.47
C SER A 108 -0.73 -5.43 -7.16
N TYR A 109 -0.13 -6.62 -7.20
CA TYR A 109 0.11 -7.45 -6.02
C TYR A 109 1.56 -7.93 -6.01
N LEU A 110 2.24 -7.77 -4.87
CA LEU A 110 3.58 -8.31 -4.63
C LEU A 110 3.60 -9.06 -3.30
N ARG A 111 3.85 -10.38 -3.35
CA ARG A 111 4.10 -11.19 -2.16
C ARG A 111 5.57 -11.58 -2.13
N SER A 112 6.26 -11.24 -1.05
CA SER A 112 7.70 -11.55 -0.88
C SER A 112 7.95 -12.10 0.52
N ASP A 113 7.08 -12.99 0.95
CA ASP A 113 7.12 -13.55 2.30
C ASP A 113 8.26 -14.55 2.46
N ASP A 114 8.62 -14.88 3.70
CA ASP A 114 9.64 -15.89 4.01
C ASP A 114 10.99 -15.60 3.33
N ASN A 115 11.37 -14.33 3.24
CA ASN A 115 12.66 -13.89 2.72
C ASN A 115 13.49 -13.24 3.85
N GLN A 116 14.63 -12.63 3.51
CA GLN A 116 15.60 -12.10 4.48
C GLN A 116 15.62 -10.57 4.51
N PHE A 117 14.48 -9.92 4.25
CA PHE A 117 14.42 -8.46 4.32
C PHE A 117 14.47 -7.97 5.75
N ASN A 118 15.36 -7.02 6.03
CA ASN A 118 15.48 -6.40 7.35
C ASN A 118 14.90 -4.98 7.37
N ASN A 119 15.06 -4.27 8.50
CA ASN A 119 14.59 -2.88 8.66
C ASN A 119 15.12 -1.90 7.60
N VAL A 120 16.37 -2.06 7.14
CA VAL A 120 16.97 -1.20 6.11
C VAL A 120 16.29 -1.44 4.77
N ASP A 121 16.04 -2.71 4.45
CA ASP A 121 15.36 -3.13 3.22
C ASP A 121 13.90 -2.67 3.22
N ALA A 122 13.21 -2.78 4.35
CA ALA A 122 11.87 -2.24 4.54
C ALA A 122 11.81 -0.73 4.27
N ALA A 123 12.81 0.05 4.70
CA ALA A 123 12.88 1.47 4.41
C ALA A 123 13.07 1.75 2.90
N VAL A 124 13.88 0.94 2.22
CA VAL A 124 14.08 1.01 0.77
C VAL A 124 12.78 0.70 0.03
N LEU A 125 12.08 -0.38 0.39
CA LEU A 125 10.78 -0.75 -0.18
C LEU A 125 9.71 0.32 0.10
N ALA A 126 9.60 0.78 1.34
CA ALA A 126 8.66 1.82 1.74
C ALA A 126 8.86 3.12 0.97
N SER A 127 10.10 3.53 0.73
CA SER A 127 10.39 4.73 -0.04
C SER A 127 9.82 4.66 -1.46
N SER A 128 9.83 3.47 -2.08
CA SER A 128 9.26 3.26 -3.42
C SER A 128 7.74 3.36 -3.48
N LEU A 129 7.04 3.13 -2.36
CA LEU A 129 5.60 3.29 -2.29
C LEU A 129 5.17 4.76 -2.37
N SER A 130 6.02 5.71 -2.01
CA SER A 130 5.68 7.14 -2.03
C SER A 130 5.34 7.66 -3.43
N SER A 131 5.95 7.09 -4.48
CA SER A 131 5.74 7.45 -5.88
C SER A 131 4.85 6.45 -6.63
N ASN A 132 4.77 5.21 -6.14
CA ASN A 132 3.99 4.16 -6.77
C ASN A 132 2.49 4.32 -6.47
N THR A 133 1.69 4.34 -7.53
CA THR A 133 0.22 4.52 -7.48
C THR A 133 -0.55 3.33 -8.06
N HIS A 134 0.15 2.30 -8.55
CA HIS A 134 -0.44 1.10 -9.16
C HIS A 134 -0.45 -0.11 -8.23
N LEU A 135 0.55 -0.25 -7.35
CA LEU A 135 0.60 -1.34 -6.37
C LEU A 135 -0.56 -1.18 -5.38
N ARG A 136 -1.33 -2.25 -5.21
CA ARG A 136 -2.50 -2.32 -4.34
C ARG A 136 -2.22 -3.10 -3.07
N HIS A 137 -1.27 -4.04 -3.13
CA HIS A 137 -0.95 -4.89 -2.01
C HIS A 137 0.53 -5.29 -2.05
N ILE A 138 1.18 -5.21 -0.90
CA ILE A 138 2.48 -5.80 -0.64
C ILE A 138 2.42 -6.61 0.65
N SER A 139 2.97 -7.82 0.62
CA SER A 139 3.19 -8.64 1.80
C SER A 139 4.68 -8.94 1.97
N VAL A 140 5.14 -8.80 3.21
CA VAL A 140 6.52 -9.04 3.65
C VAL A 140 6.53 -9.92 4.90
N GLU A 141 5.58 -10.85 4.99
CA GLU A 141 5.40 -11.75 6.12
C GLU A 141 6.65 -12.60 6.34
N ASN A 142 6.94 -12.98 7.59
CA ASN A 142 8.07 -13.84 7.95
C ASN A 142 9.44 -13.37 7.41
N ASN A 143 9.65 -12.06 7.36
CA ASN A 143 10.96 -11.45 7.12
C ASN A 143 11.56 -10.93 8.45
N GLU A 144 12.79 -10.42 8.43
CA GLU A 144 13.48 -9.81 9.58
C GLU A 144 13.11 -8.32 9.78
N ILE A 145 11.86 -7.97 9.48
CA ILE A 145 11.33 -6.61 9.59
C ILE A 145 10.74 -6.42 10.98
N HIS A 146 11.37 -5.56 11.76
CA HIS A 146 10.95 -5.19 13.10
C HIS A 146 10.37 -3.76 13.10
N GLU A 147 10.35 -3.14 14.28
CA GLU A 147 9.69 -1.85 14.50
C GLU A 147 10.18 -0.73 13.57
N ASN A 148 11.50 -0.59 13.36
CA ASN A 148 12.03 0.48 12.51
C ASN A 148 11.59 0.34 11.04
N GLY A 149 11.56 -0.90 10.53
CA GLY A 149 11.09 -1.16 9.17
C GLY A 149 9.59 -1.00 9.04
N ARG A 150 8.81 -1.45 10.03
CA ARG A 150 7.38 -1.16 10.13
C ARG A 150 7.10 0.34 10.11
N LEU A 151 7.80 1.13 10.91
CA LEU A 151 7.65 2.59 10.94
C LEU A 151 7.98 3.24 9.60
N ALA A 152 8.91 2.67 8.83
CA ALA A 152 9.22 3.17 7.49
C ALA A 152 8.04 2.98 6.53
N PHE A 153 7.44 1.78 6.49
CA PHE A 153 6.21 1.54 5.71
C PHE A 153 5.07 2.42 6.19
N LEU A 154 4.88 2.50 7.50
CA LEU A 154 3.82 3.30 8.11
C LEU A 154 3.91 4.78 7.72
N ARG A 155 5.11 5.38 7.75
CA ARG A 155 5.32 6.77 7.31
C ARG A 155 5.10 6.96 5.80
N ALA A 156 5.41 5.95 4.98
CA ALA A 156 5.15 6.02 3.54
C ALA A 156 3.64 6.05 3.21
N ILE A 157 2.82 5.34 4.00
CA ILE A 157 1.37 5.27 3.79
C ILE A 157 0.56 6.25 4.66
N PHE A 158 1.14 6.78 5.75
CA PHE A 158 0.48 7.74 6.63
C PHE A 158 1.48 8.67 7.34
N ASP A 159 1.87 9.74 6.66
CA ASP A 159 2.72 10.80 7.23
C ASP A 159 1.86 11.84 7.98
N VAL A 160 1.93 11.83 9.31
CA VAL A 160 1.13 12.71 10.17
C VAL A 160 1.80 14.06 10.47
N SER A 161 2.93 14.38 9.83
CA SER A 161 3.66 15.64 10.08
C SER A 161 2.89 16.89 9.65
N SER A 162 2.01 16.77 8.66
CA SER A 162 1.11 17.84 8.20
C SER A 162 -0.03 17.27 7.35
N LEU A 163 -1.11 18.04 7.13
CA LEU A 163 -2.15 17.64 6.18
C LEU A 163 -1.62 17.49 4.75
N HIS A 164 -0.64 18.30 4.36
CA HIS A 164 -0.01 18.19 3.05
C HIS A 164 0.74 16.86 2.90
N ALA A 165 1.56 16.51 3.90
CA ALA A 165 2.30 15.25 3.91
C ALA A 165 1.36 14.05 3.91
N CYS A 166 0.33 14.05 4.77
CA CYS A 166 -0.69 13.00 4.78
C CYS A 166 -1.42 12.90 3.43
N ALA A 167 -1.76 14.03 2.81
CA ALA A 167 -2.42 14.04 1.51
C ALA A 167 -1.52 13.51 0.38
N ALA A 168 -0.20 13.63 0.53
CA ALA A 168 0.82 13.15 -0.40
C ALA A 168 1.29 11.71 -0.12
N SER A 169 1.01 11.15 1.06
CA SER A 169 1.32 9.75 1.38
C SER A 169 0.65 8.78 0.40
N ASN A 170 1.10 7.53 0.40
CA ASN A 170 0.48 6.47 -0.40
C ASN A 170 -0.91 6.09 0.18
N HIS A 171 -1.94 6.15 -0.67
CA HIS A 171 -3.33 5.79 -0.35
C HIS A 171 -3.83 4.55 -1.09
N TYR A 172 -2.92 3.87 -1.78
CA TYR A 172 -3.19 2.85 -2.79
C TYR A 172 -2.84 1.44 -2.31
N CYS A 173 -1.71 1.29 -1.62
CA CYS A 173 -1.09 0.02 -1.32
C CYS A 173 -1.32 -0.38 0.14
N SER A 174 -1.98 -1.52 0.37
CA SER A 174 -2.01 -2.18 1.67
C SER A 174 -0.67 -2.87 1.94
N VAL A 175 -0.19 -2.79 3.18
CA VAL A 175 1.07 -3.41 3.62
C VAL A 175 0.75 -4.43 4.71
N ASP A 176 0.99 -5.70 4.41
CA ASP A 176 0.69 -6.84 5.28
C ASP A 176 2.00 -7.54 5.71
N GLY A 177 1.90 -8.44 6.69
CA GLY A 177 3.04 -9.26 7.14
C GLY A 177 3.98 -8.58 8.14
N LEU A 178 3.57 -7.45 8.73
CA LEU A 178 4.31 -6.77 9.79
C LEU A 178 3.76 -7.20 11.17
N GLU A 179 4.64 -7.26 12.18
CA GLU A 179 4.29 -7.71 13.55
C GLU A 179 3.05 -7.01 14.13
N ARG A 180 2.98 -5.68 13.94
CA ARG A 180 1.80 -4.88 14.25
C ARG A 180 1.18 -4.36 12.97
N ASP A 181 -0.03 -4.81 12.70
CA ASP A 181 -0.74 -4.57 11.46
C ASP A 181 -0.91 -3.07 11.15
N ILE A 182 -0.66 -2.71 9.90
CA ILE A 182 -0.89 -1.37 9.34
C ILE A 182 -1.71 -1.43 8.04
N SER A 183 -2.09 -2.63 7.58
CA SER A 183 -2.89 -2.87 6.36
C SER A 183 -4.20 -2.08 6.38
N ILE A 184 -4.77 -1.93 7.57
CA ILE A 184 -6.00 -1.21 7.85
C ILE A 184 -6.00 0.24 7.34
N LEU A 185 -4.84 0.86 7.14
CA LEU A 185 -4.72 2.23 6.64
C LEU A 185 -5.13 2.39 5.17
N ASN A 186 -4.95 1.34 4.37
CA ASN A 186 -5.26 1.32 2.95
C ASN A 186 -6.20 0.14 2.57
N SER A 187 -7.05 -0.29 3.50
CA SER A 187 -7.92 -1.47 3.34
C SER A 187 -9.17 -1.26 2.48
N HIS A 188 -9.52 -0.01 2.12
CA HIS A 188 -10.66 0.24 1.25
C HIS A 188 -10.27 0.16 -0.22
N LYS A 189 -11.18 -0.37 -1.04
CA LYS A 189 -11.03 -0.43 -2.50
C LYS A 189 -10.80 0.93 -3.17
N SER A 190 -11.21 2.03 -2.51
CA SER A 190 -11.05 3.39 -3.03
C SER A 190 -9.92 4.12 -2.30
N ASP A 191 -8.91 4.54 -3.05
CA ASP A 191 -7.83 5.40 -2.60
C ASP A 191 -8.35 6.73 -2.03
N SER A 192 -9.43 7.28 -2.61
CA SER A 192 -10.09 8.47 -2.09
C SER A 192 -10.62 8.26 -0.68
N VAL A 193 -11.21 7.11 -0.40
CA VAL A 193 -11.72 6.78 0.95
C VAL A 193 -10.56 6.62 1.93
N ASN A 194 -9.49 5.90 1.56
CA ASN A 194 -8.29 5.76 2.38
C ASN A 194 -7.68 7.13 2.74
N LYS A 195 -7.54 8.01 1.73
CA LYS A 195 -7.00 9.36 1.89
C LYS A 195 -7.81 10.20 2.86
N TRP A 196 -9.12 10.31 2.64
CA TRP A 196 -9.96 11.16 3.46
C TRP A 196 -10.14 10.60 4.87
N ARG A 197 -10.18 9.28 5.04
CA ARG A 197 -10.20 8.64 6.36
C ARG A 197 -8.95 9.03 7.18
N LYS A 198 -7.76 8.98 6.59
CA LYS A 198 -6.51 9.41 7.26
C LYS A 198 -6.50 10.91 7.60
N ILE A 199 -6.91 11.76 6.66
CA ILE A 199 -7.04 13.21 6.88
C ILE A 199 -8.01 13.52 8.03
N PHE A 200 -9.20 12.92 8.05
CA PHE A 200 -10.17 13.16 9.12
C PHE A 200 -9.72 12.59 10.47
N ALA A 201 -8.98 11.48 10.48
CA ALA A 201 -8.35 10.98 11.70
C ALA A 201 -7.37 12.01 12.27
N MET A 202 -6.49 12.57 11.44
CA MET A 202 -5.58 13.64 11.89
C MET A 202 -6.34 14.85 12.44
N LEU A 203 -7.36 15.32 11.72
CA LEU A 203 -8.19 16.45 12.15
C LEU A 203 -8.89 16.17 13.48
N ALA A 204 -9.48 14.99 13.67
CA ALA A 204 -10.22 14.68 14.89
C ALA A 204 -9.30 14.46 16.10
N LEU A 205 -8.22 13.69 15.90
CA LEU A 205 -7.36 13.17 16.97
C LEU A 205 -6.29 14.18 17.41
N SER A 206 -5.91 15.14 16.56
CA SER A 206 -4.92 16.18 16.94
C SER A 206 -5.48 17.34 17.76
N SER A 207 -6.80 17.45 17.95
CA SER A 207 -7.36 18.60 18.66
C SER A 207 -7.29 18.42 20.19
N GLU A 208 -6.93 19.49 20.89
CA GLU A 208 -6.88 19.53 22.37
C GLU A 208 -8.27 19.79 22.97
N ASP A 209 -8.97 20.83 22.48
CA ASP A 209 -10.21 21.33 23.11
C ASP A 209 -11.49 21.09 22.29
N SER A 210 -11.36 20.87 20.97
CA SER A 210 -12.48 20.71 20.05
C SER A 210 -12.56 19.28 19.49
N PHE A 211 -13.67 18.91 18.86
CA PHE A 211 -13.74 17.62 18.16
C PHE A 211 -12.92 17.58 16.85
N ILE A 212 -12.61 18.73 16.24
CA ILE A 212 -11.85 18.84 15.00
C ILE A 212 -10.83 19.97 15.11
N ASN A 213 -9.56 19.67 14.85
CA ASN A 213 -8.46 20.63 14.84
C ASN A 213 -8.49 21.47 13.56
N THR A 214 -9.16 22.61 13.61
CA THR A 214 -9.21 23.52 12.47
C THR A 214 -7.94 24.32 12.24
N ALA A 215 -7.00 24.34 13.19
CA ALA A 215 -5.70 24.96 12.96
C ALA A 215 -4.94 24.23 11.84
N LEU A 216 -5.12 22.92 11.69
CA LEU A 216 -4.53 22.17 10.58
C LEU A 216 -5.07 22.59 9.20
N LEU A 217 -6.26 23.22 9.16
CA LEU A 217 -6.84 23.76 7.93
C LEU A 217 -6.39 25.20 7.64
N GLN A 218 -5.57 25.80 8.50
CA GLN A 218 -5.02 27.13 8.28
C GLN A 218 -4.14 27.12 7.01
N GLY A 219 -4.56 27.86 5.98
CA GLY A 219 -3.91 27.87 4.68
C GLY A 219 -4.54 26.96 3.62
N VAL A 220 -5.56 26.16 3.97
CA VAL A 220 -6.41 25.50 2.98
C VAL A 220 -7.28 26.55 2.29
N PRO A 221 -7.24 26.67 0.94
CA PRO A 221 -8.06 27.64 0.23
C PRO A 221 -9.55 27.47 0.55
N ALA A 222 -10.24 28.58 0.82
CA ALA A 222 -11.66 28.58 1.17
C ALA A 222 -12.54 27.91 0.09
N GLN A 223 -12.09 27.87 -1.17
CA GLN A 223 -12.79 27.22 -2.27
C GLN A 223 -12.80 25.68 -2.15
N LEU A 224 -11.90 25.08 -1.36
CA LEU A 224 -11.85 23.63 -1.12
C LEU A 224 -12.75 23.20 0.05
N ILE A 225 -13.35 24.15 0.76
CA ILE A 225 -14.21 23.89 1.92
C ILE A 225 -15.46 23.07 1.55
N PRO A 226 -16.19 23.37 0.47
CA PRO A 226 -17.28 22.51 0.02
C PRO A 226 -16.81 21.08 -0.27
N MET A 227 -15.61 20.90 -0.82
CA MET A 227 -15.05 19.58 -1.07
C MET A 227 -14.78 18.83 0.23
N ILE A 228 -14.22 19.48 1.24
CA ILE A 228 -14.01 18.89 2.57
C ILE A 228 -15.34 18.45 3.17
N LEU A 229 -16.38 19.29 3.11
CA LEU A 229 -17.72 18.96 3.61
C LEU A 229 -18.35 17.79 2.85
N VAL A 230 -18.21 17.73 1.52
CA VAL A 230 -18.69 16.60 0.72
C VAL A 230 -17.97 15.31 1.12
N LYS A 231 -16.64 15.38 1.32
CA LYS A 231 -15.83 14.23 1.73
C LYS A 231 -16.07 13.83 3.18
N CYS A 232 -16.45 14.77 4.05
CA CYS A 232 -16.95 14.48 5.40
C CYS A 232 -18.11 13.45 5.34
N ASN A 233 -18.95 13.56 4.31
CA ASN A 233 -20.19 12.79 4.17
C ASN A 233 -20.02 11.45 3.41
N GLN A 234 -18.85 11.17 2.81
CA GLN A 234 -18.63 9.99 1.95
C GLN A 234 -18.11 8.73 2.68
N GLY A 235 -18.43 8.57 3.97
CA GLY A 235 -18.34 7.25 4.62
C GLY A 235 -16.95 6.79 5.09
N PHE A 236 -16.15 7.64 5.74
CA PHE A 236 -15.03 7.17 6.59
C PHE A 236 -15.49 6.70 7.99
N ALA A 237 -16.80 6.61 8.22
CA ALA A 237 -17.38 6.37 9.52
C ALA A 237 -17.09 4.97 10.10
N ASN A 238 -16.60 4.07 9.26
CA ASN A 238 -16.07 2.76 9.65
C ASN A 238 -14.60 2.82 10.11
N SER A 239 -14.04 3.99 10.47
CA SER A 239 -12.68 4.04 10.98
C SER A 239 -12.58 3.19 12.25
N SER A 240 -11.77 2.14 12.18
CA SER A 240 -11.54 1.21 13.28
C SER A 240 -10.74 1.89 14.40
N LYS A 241 -10.88 1.35 15.62
CA LYS A 241 -10.06 1.71 16.77
C LYS A 241 -8.56 1.67 16.44
N ASP A 242 -8.16 0.78 15.55
CA ASP A 242 -6.76 0.61 15.12
C ASP A 242 -6.19 1.86 14.45
N LEU A 243 -6.99 2.61 13.67
CA LEU A 243 -6.53 3.87 13.08
C LEU A 243 -6.19 4.91 14.15
N THR A 244 -7.01 4.96 15.21
CA THR A 244 -6.77 5.84 16.35
C THR A 244 -5.48 5.43 17.06
N ASP A 245 -5.30 4.14 17.34
CA ASP A 245 -4.10 3.64 18.01
C ASP A 245 -2.82 3.89 17.18
N ILE A 246 -2.87 3.67 15.87
CA ILE A 246 -1.77 3.98 14.94
C ILE A 246 -1.45 5.47 14.91
N TYR A 247 -2.47 6.33 14.87
CA TYR A 247 -2.25 7.78 14.86
C TYR A 247 -1.56 8.24 16.16
N LEU A 248 -2.05 7.78 17.31
CA LEU A 248 -1.49 8.12 18.62
C LEU A 248 -0.06 7.60 18.79
N GLU A 249 0.24 6.42 18.25
CA GLU A 249 1.59 5.90 18.16
C GLU A 249 2.51 6.85 17.37
N LEU A 250 2.09 7.25 16.16
CA LEU A 250 2.88 8.13 15.30
C LEU A 250 3.13 9.52 15.90
N THR A 251 2.19 10.03 16.70
CA THR A 251 2.32 11.32 17.39
C THR A 251 2.84 11.22 18.81
N ASN A 252 3.19 10.01 19.27
CA ASN A 252 3.59 9.73 20.66
C ASN A 252 2.61 10.34 21.68
N THR A 253 1.31 10.26 21.40
CA THR A 253 0.24 10.89 22.18
C THR A 253 -0.43 9.85 23.08
N THR A 254 -0.65 10.20 24.34
CA THR A 254 -1.35 9.29 25.27
C THR A 254 -2.85 9.26 24.97
N ARG A 255 -3.43 8.06 24.98
CA ARG A 255 -4.87 7.87 24.77
C ARG A 255 -5.68 8.54 25.89
N CYS A 256 -6.78 9.19 25.55
CA CYS A 256 -7.66 9.88 26.51
C CYS A 256 -9.13 9.64 26.16
N GLN A 257 -10.05 10.09 27.04
CA GLN A 257 -11.50 9.88 26.88
C GLN A 257 -12.04 10.36 25.53
N LYS A 258 -11.49 11.44 24.96
CA LYS A 258 -11.90 11.95 23.66
C LYS A 258 -11.65 10.93 22.53
N HIS A 259 -10.53 10.20 22.59
CA HIS A 259 -10.22 9.17 21.61
C HIS A 259 -11.20 7.99 21.71
N ASP A 260 -11.61 7.62 22.93
CA ASP A 260 -12.63 6.59 23.14
C ASP A 260 -14.01 7.03 22.65
N VAL A 261 -14.38 8.30 22.90
CA VAL A 261 -15.60 8.89 22.36
C VAL A 261 -15.55 8.85 20.83
N TRP A 262 -14.45 9.29 20.21
CA TRP A 262 -14.27 9.24 18.77
C TRP A 262 -14.49 7.83 18.22
N ASP A 263 -13.87 6.81 18.81
CA ASP A 263 -14.01 5.42 18.36
C ASP A 263 -15.45 4.90 18.50
N SER A 264 -16.19 5.36 19.51
CA SER A 264 -17.59 4.96 19.75
C SER A 264 -18.62 5.63 18.84
N LEU A 265 -18.24 6.65 18.05
CA LEU A 265 -19.19 7.41 17.24
C LEU A 265 -19.79 6.59 16.08
N GLY A 266 -19.08 5.57 15.58
CA GLY A 266 -19.49 4.77 14.43
C GLY A 266 -19.89 5.65 13.23
N GLU A 267 -21.06 5.38 12.65
CA GLU A 267 -21.62 6.14 11.51
C GLU A 267 -21.78 7.65 11.79
N ARG A 268 -21.84 8.06 13.07
CA ARG A 268 -21.99 9.46 13.47
C ARG A 268 -20.69 10.27 13.38
N LYS A 269 -19.53 9.64 13.07
CA LYS A 269 -18.25 10.35 12.87
C LYS A 269 -18.38 11.45 11.82
N SER A 270 -18.93 11.11 10.65
CA SER A 270 -19.16 12.04 9.55
C SER A 270 -20.00 13.25 9.96
N LEU A 271 -21.13 13.01 10.65
CA LEU A 271 -22.01 14.08 11.12
C LEU A 271 -21.33 14.98 12.17
N ASN A 272 -20.60 14.39 13.11
CA ASN A 272 -19.85 15.15 14.11
C ASN A 272 -18.75 15.99 13.47
N CYS A 273 -18.01 15.44 12.51
CA CYS A 273 -17.02 16.20 11.75
C CYS A 273 -17.68 17.39 11.06
N MET A 274 -18.78 17.19 10.31
CA MET A 274 -19.49 18.29 9.64
C MET A 274 -19.97 19.36 10.62
N TYR A 275 -20.64 18.97 11.71
CA TYR A 275 -21.15 19.90 12.71
C TYR A 275 -20.02 20.74 13.33
N ASN A 276 -18.94 20.11 13.75
CA ASN A 276 -17.82 20.81 14.40
C ASN A 276 -17.05 21.69 13.41
N LEU A 277 -16.91 21.24 12.17
CA LEU A 277 -16.28 22.02 11.10
C LEU A 277 -17.11 23.28 10.80
N MET A 278 -18.42 23.15 10.60
CA MET A 278 -19.32 24.30 10.41
C MET A 278 -19.33 25.23 11.63
N LYS A 279 -19.37 24.68 12.85
CA LYS A 279 -19.33 25.46 14.09
C LYS A 279 -18.01 26.22 14.25
N SER A 280 -16.89 25.63 13.88
CA SER A 280 -15.57 26.27 14.00
C SER A 280 -15.35 27.39 12.99
N TRP A 281 -16.09 27.38 11.88
CA TRP A 281 -16.00 28.39 10.82
C TRP A 281 -16.94 29.56 11.05
N VAL A 282 -17.19 29.94 12.30
CA VAL A 282 -17.96 31.16 12.62
C VAL A 282 -17.36 32.31 11.83
N VAL A 283 -18.09 32.76 10.81
CA VAL A 283 -17.97 34.11 10.27
C VAL A 283 -18.38 35.02 11.42
N PRO A 284 -17.46 35.76 12.06
CA PRO A 284 -17.75 36.46 13.31
C PRO A 284 -18.83 37.55 13.18
N SER A 285 -19.35 37.82 11.97
CA SER A 285 -20.14 39.00 11.63
C SER A 285 -21.51 38.74 10.98
N ILE A 286 -21.96 37.48 10.81
CA ILE A 286 -23.28 37.21 10.16
C ILE A 286 -24.44 37.21 11.18
N PHE A 287 -24.14 37.11 12.48
CA PHE A 287 -25.14 37.08 13.55
C PHE A 287 -25.10 38.31 14.49
N VAL A 288 -24.56 39.44 14.01
CA VAL A 288 -24.67 40.74 14.71
C VAL A 288 -25.46 41.70 13.82
#